data_AF-A0A9N8RWK3-F1
#
_entry.id   AF-A0A9N8RWK3-F1
#
_cell.length_a   1.000
_cell.length_b   1.000
_cell.length_c   1.000
_cell.angle_alpha   90.00
_cell.angle_beta   90.00
_cell.angle_gamma   90.00
#
_symmetry.space_group_name_H-M   'P 1'
#
loop_
_entity.id
_entity.type
_entity.pdbx_description
1 polymer ?
#
loop_
_entity_poly.entity_id
_entity_poly.type
_entity_poly.pdbx_seq_one_letter_code
_entity_poly.pdbx_strand_id
1 'polypeptide(L)'
;MDMKTKGPAQRVHASHVVEAELAHLEWATRQPVDRTLSPDYWQRRVLAVRCRFELTPQQGQRVEVILKRIEAILHRLDNRVG
;
A
#
# COMPACT_ATOMS: atom_id res chain seq x y z
N MET A 1 -17.73 -11.74 -31.06
CA MET A 1 -17.40 -11.78 -29.62
C MET A 1 -16.73 -10.46 -29.29
N ASP A 2 -17.51 -9.48 -28.87
CA ASP A 2 -17.03 -8.14 -28.55
C ASP A 2 -16.16 -8.15 -27.28
N MET A 3 -14.87 -7.91 -27.46
CA MET A 3 -13.96 -7.55 -26.38
C MET A 3 -14.35 -6.15 -25.89
N LYS A 4 -15.28 -6.08 -24.93
CA LYS A 4 -15.51 -4.87 -24.14
C LYS A 4 -14.24 -4.59 -23.33
N THR A 5 -13.43 -3.68 -23.84
CA THR A 5 -12.32 -3.05 -23.13
C THR A 5 -12.81 -2.59 -21.76
N LYS A 6 -12.27 -3.20 -20.70
CA LYS A 6 -12.56 -2.78 -19.32
C LYS A 6 -12.05 -1.36 -19.17
N GLY A 7 -12.98 -0.39 -19.14
CA GLY A 7 -12.65 1.00 -18.85
C GLY A 7 -11.87 1.14 -17.54
N PRO A 8 -11.17 2.27 -17.33
CA PRO A 8 -10.36 2.49 -16.13
C PRO A 8 -11.20 2.12 -14.90
N ALA A 9 -10.66 1.23 -14.07
CA ALA A 9 -11.35 0.71 -12.90
C ALA A 9 -11.89 1.90 -12.10
N GLN A 10 -13.21 2.01 -12.01
CA GLN A 10 -13.88 3.11 -11.35
C GLN A 10 -13.46 3.06 -9.88
N ARG A 11 -12.71 4.07 -9.44
CA ARG A 11 -12.21 4.13 -8.07
C ARG A 11 -13.40 4.27 -7.12
N VAL A 12 -13.35 3.50 -6.03
CA VAL A 12 -14.45 3.44 -5.07
C VAL A 12 -14.28 4.56 -4.06
N HIS A 13 -15.36 5.30 -3.78
CA HIS A 13 -15.43 6.23 -2.66
C HIS A 13 -15.77 5.47 -1.38
N ALA A 14 -14.76 5.07 -0.62
CA ALA A 14 -14.91 4.35 0.65
C ALA A 14 -13.92 4.87 1.69
N SER A 15 -14.02 6.17 2.02
CA SER A 15 -13.05 6.85 2.88
C SER A 15 -12.79 6.13 4.21
N HIS A 16 -13.83 5.63 4.89
CA HIS A 16 -13.67 4.88 6.15
C HIS A 16 -12.86 3.59 6.00
N VAL A 17 -13.00 2.89 4.88
CA VAL A 17 -12.22 1.68 4.59
C VAL A 17 -10.77 2.05 4.33
N VAL A 18 -10.54 3.12 3.57
CA VAL A 18 -9.20 3.66 3.32
C VAL A 18 -8.52 4.05 4.63
N GLU A 19 -9.22 4.73 5.54
CA GLU A 19 -8.69 5.11 6.85
C GLU A 19 -8.25 3.90 7.68
N ALA A 20 -9.09 2.87 7.77
CA ALA A 20 -8.78 1.64 8.50
C ALA A 20 -7.57 0.90 7.89
N GLU A 21 -7.52 0.80 6.55
CA GLU A 21 -6.41 0.16 5.84
C GLU A 21 -5.10 0.93 6.03
N LEU A 22 -5.12 2.27 5.93
CA LEU A 22 -3.94 3.10 6.15
C LEU A 22 -3.46 3.02 7.60
N ALA A 23 -4.36 3.03 8.59
CA ALA A 23 -4.00 2.85 9.99
C ALA A 23 -3.34 1.47 10.23
N HIS A 24 -3.89 0.41 9.64
CA HIS A 24 -3.29 -0.92 9.73
C HIS A 24 -1.89 -0.96 9.09
N LEU A 25 -1.72 -0.39 7.89
CA LEU A 25 -0.45 -0.37 7.17
C LEU A 25 0.60 0.50 7.88
N GLU A 26 0.20 1.59 8.51
CA GLU A 26 1.08 2.42 9.34
C GLU A 26 1.59 1.67 10.57
N TRP A 27 0.71 0.92 11.23
CA TRP A 27 1.09 0.06 12.36
C TRP A 27 1.99 -1.09 11.91
N ALA A 28 1.61 -1.80 10.83
CA ALA A 28 2.30 -2.97 10.33
C ALA A 28 3.74 -2.64 9.90
N THR A 29 3.93 -1.54 9.15
CA THR A 29 5.26 -1.11 8.69
C THR A 29 6.18 -0.57 9.80
N ARG A 30 5.70 -0.45 11.03
CA ARG A 30 6.52 -0.15 12.22
C ARG A 30 6.96 -1.40 12.97
N GLN A 31 6.39 -2.56 12.65
CA GLN A 31 6.76 -3.82 13.27
C GLN A 31 8.07 -4.37 12.68
N PRO A 32 8.83 -5.18 13.43
CA PRO A 32 9.91 -5.97 12.87
C PRO A 32 9.42 -6.84 11.71
N VAL A 33 10.25 -6.99 10.68
CA VAL A 33 9.96 -7.89 9.56
C VAL A 33 10.08 -9.33 10.03
N ASP A 34 9.06 -10.14 9.77
CA ASP A 34 9.06 -11.58 9.99
C ASP A 34 8.38 -12.33 8.84
N ARG A 35 8.19 -13.65 8.98
CA ARG A 35 7.57 -14.49 7.93
C ARG A 35 6.11 -14.13 7.62
N THR A 36 5.40 -13.51 8.56
CA THR A 36 4.00 -13.09 8.44
C THR A 36 3.86 -11.63 8.01
N LEU A 37 4.88 -10.82 8.29
CA LEU A 37 4.94 -9.38 8.07
C LEU A 37 6.00 -9.04 7.02
N SER A 38 5.67 -9.37 5.76
CA SER A 38 6.55 -9.17 4.61
C SER A 38 6.43 -7.75 4.01
N PRO A 39 7.57 -7.07 3.75
CA PRO A 39 7.57 -5.78 3.05
C PRO A 39 6.92 -5.82 1.66
N ASP A 40 7.07 -6.91 0.92
CA ASP A 40 6.44 -7.09 -0.40
C ASP A 40 4.91 -7.19 -0.29
N TYR A 41 4.42 -7.80 0.79
CA TYR A 41 3.00 -7.84 1.07
C TYR A 41 2.47 -6.44 1.38
N TRP A 42 3.15 -5.69 2.24
CA TRP A 42 2.76 -4.32 2.56
C TRP A 42 2.76 -3.41 1.33
N GLN A 43 3.79 -3.49 0.49
CA GLN A 43 3.87 -2.71 -0.74
C GLN A 43 2.69 -2.97 -1.66
N ARG A 44 2.36 -4.25 -1.89
CA ARG A 44 1.21 -4.65 -2.70
C ARG A 44 -0.11 -4.11 -2.13
N ARG A 45 -0.27 -4.13 -0.81
CA ARG A 45 -1.48 -3.62 -0.14
C ARG A 45 -1.60 -2.09 -0.25
N VAL A 46 -0.53 -1.35 -0.01
CA VAL A 46 -0.51 0.12 -0.15
C VAL A 46 -0.84 0.54 -1.59
N LEU A 47 -0.22 -0.13 -2.58
CA LEU A 47 -0.52 0.13 -3.99
C LEU A 47 -1.97 -0.23 -4.36
N ALA A 48 -2.51 -1.32 -3.78
CA ALA A 48 -3.91 -1.67 -3.99
C ALA A 48 -4.86 -0.59 -3.43
N VAL A 49 -4.56 0.00 -2.27
CA VAL A 49 -5.33 1.12 -1.72
C VAL A 49 -5.29 2.33 -2.67
N ARG A 50 -4.08 2.71 -3.13
CA ARG A 50 -3.88 3.82 -4.06
C ARG A 50 -4.59 3.63 -5.41
N CYS A 51 -4.65 2.41 -5.93
CA CYS A 51 -5.24 2.14 -7.24
C CYS A 51 -6.77 1.93 -7.18
N ARG A 52 -7.30 1.40 -6.07
CA ARG A 52 -8.71 0.98 -5.96
C ARG A 52 -9.63 2.07 -5.42
N PHE A 53 -9.10 3.02 -4.66
CA PHE A 53 -9.91 4.05 -3.99
C PHE A 53 -9.54 5.44 -4.47
N GLU A 54 -10.54 6.33 -4.44
CA GLU A 54 -10.28 7.76 -4.59
C GLU A 54 -9.81 8.28 -3.24
N LEU A 55 -8.57 8.76 -3.18
CA LEU A 55 -7.93 9.19 -1.95
C LEU A 55 -8.11 10.70 -1.76
N THR A 56 -8.34 11.12 -0.52
CA THR A 56 -8.17 12.53 -0.15
C THR A 56 -6.68 12.92 -0.24
N PRO A 57 -6.33 14.22 -0.35
CA PRO A 57 -4.94 14.66 -0.34
C PRO A 57 -4.17 14.16 0.90
N GLN A 58 -4.82 14.17 2.07
CA GLN A 58 -4.23 13.66 3.31
C GLN A 58 -3.98 12.15 3.27
N GLN A 59 -4.91 11.36 2.72
CA GLN A 59 -4.72 9.93 2.53
C GLN A 59 -3.60 9.62 1.51
N GLY A 60 -3.50 10.42 0.45
CA GLY A 60 -2.41 10.34 -0.53
C GLY A 60 -1.04 10.57 0.10
N GLN A 61 -0.91 11.60 0.94
CA GLN A 61 0.34 11.84 1.69
C GLN A 61 0.71 10.68 2.61
N ARG A 62 -0.27 10.09 3.31
CA ARG A 62 -0.03 8.92 4.16
C ARG A 62 0.46 7.71 3.35
N VAL A 63 -0.15 7.45 2.19
CA VAL A 63 0.32 6.41 1.26
C VAL A 63 1.79 6.60 0.89
N GLU A 64 2.20 7.82 0.54
CA GLU A 64 3.60 8.11 0.19
C GLU A 64 4.57 7.88 1.36
N VAL A 65 4.19 8.29 2.57
CA VAL A 65 4.99 8.06 3.78
C VAL A 65 5.18 6.56 4.06
N ILE A 66 4.11 5.77 3.90
CA ILE A 66 4.17 4.32 4.08
C ILE A 66 5.08 3.69 3.01
N LEU A 67 4.95 4.09 1.74
CA LEU A 67 5.80 3.58 0.64
C LEU A 67 7.29 3.86 0.89
N LYS A 68 7.65 5.10 1.26
CA LYS A 68 9.04 5.45 1.60
C LYS A 68 9.60 4.61 2.75
N ARG A 69 8.75 4.29 3.74
CA ARG A 69 9.16 3.42 4.86
C ARG A 69 9.42 2.00 4.38
N ILE A 70 8.55 1.45 3.52
CA ILE A 70 8.72 0.10 2.98
C ILE A 70 9.99 0.01 2.13
N GLU A 71 10.26 1.00 1.28
CA GLU A 71 11.49 1.09 0.49
C GLU A 71 12.74 1.08 1.38
N ALA A 72 12.74 1.87 2.46
CA ALA A 72 13.84 1.88 3.42
C ALA A 72 14.03 0.52 4.13
N ILE A 73 12.94 -0.22 4.39
CA ILE A 73 13.00 -1.56 4.98
C ILE A 73 13.59 -2.56 3.97
N LEU A 74 13.10 -2.57 2.73
CA LEU A 74 13.62 -3.43 1.66
C LEU A 74 15.12 -3.22 1.45
N HIS A 75 15.55 -1.97 1.33
CA HIS A 75 16.96 -1.63 1.18
C HIS A 75 17.82 -2.14 2.36
N ARG A 76 17.31 -2.13 3.59
CA ARG A 76 18.03 -2.70 4.75
C ARG A 76 18.11 -4.22 4.71
N LEU A 77 17.12 -4.89 4.13
CA LEU A 77 17.13 -6.35 3.99
C LEU A 77 18.10 -6.78 2.89
N ASP A 78 18.12 -6.08 1.75
CA ASP A 78 19.06 -6.36 0.66
C ASP A 78 20.51 -6.23 1.14
N ASN A 79 20.82 -5.19 1.91
CA ASN A 79 22.15 -4.98 2.51
C ASN A 79 22.52 -5.97 3.63
N ARG A 80 21.60 -6.82 4.10
CA ARG A 80 21.89 -7.89 5.07
C ARG A 80 22.14 -9.24 4.41
N VAL A 81 21.75 -9.39 3.16
CA VAL A 81 21.87 -10.64 2.38
C VAL A 81 23.09 -10.61 1.45
N GLY A 82 23.59 -9.40 1.10
CA GLY A 82 24.90 -9.20 0.46
C GLY A 82 26.05 -9.22 1.45
#